data_AF-A0A6B0Y0I7-F1
#
_entry.id   AF-A0A6B0Y0I7-F1
#
_cell.length_a   1.000
_cell.length_b   1.000
_cell.length_c   1.000
_cell.angle_alpha   90.00
_cell.angle_beta   90.00
_cell.angle_gamma   90.00
#
_symmetry.space_group_name_H-M   'P 1'
#
loop_
_entity.id
_entity.type
_entity.pdbx_description
1 polymer ?
#
loop_
_entity_poly.entity_id
_entity_poly.type
_entity_poly.pdbx_seq_one_letter_code
_entity_poly.pdbx_strand_id
1 'polypeptide(L)' 'MTATPVVAEKWDMPMAYSGSNFHSVTGAEFAKCVTTGTGGEIEIVTHPSGSLFPGAQIKR' A
#
# COMPACT_ATOMS: atom_id res chain seq x y z
N MET A 1 -27.48 -14.46 -14.17
CA MET A 1 -26.02 -14.50 -13.96
C MET A 1 -25.75 -13.82 -12.63
N THR A 2 -25.39 -14.57 -11.59
CA THR A 2 -25.03 -14.02 -10.27
C THR A 2 -23.63 -13.40 -10.37
N ALA A 3 -23.51 -12.09 -10.13
CA ALA A 3 -22.22 -11.43 -10.07
C ALA A 3 -21.48 -11.87 -8.79
N THR A 4 -20.28 -12.43 -8.94
CA THR A 4 -19.38 -12.66 -7.81
C THR A 4 -18.89 -11.31 -7.30
N PRO A 5 -18.95 -11.01 -5.99
CA PRO A 5 -18.39 -9.77 -5.48
C PRO A 5 -16.89 -9.74 -5.78
N VAL A 6 -16.42 -8.67 -6.42
CA VAL A 6 -14.98 -8.36 -6.48
C VAL A 6 -14.56 -7.99 -5.07
N VAL A 7 -13.78 -8.85 -4.43
CA VAL A 7 -13.10 -8.55 -3.18
C VAL A 7 -11.74 -7.98 -3.57
N ALA A 8 -11.48 -6.74 -3.19
CA ALA A 8 -10.17 -6.11 -3.42
C ALA A 8 -9.06 -6.94 -2.75
N GLU A 9 -8.03 -7.28 -3.51
CA GLU A 9 -6.82 -7.86 -2.96
C GLU A 9 -6.05 -6.77 -2.20
N LYS A 10 -5.79 -7.00 -0.91
CA LYS A 10 -5.13 -6.03 -0.03
C LYS A 10 -3.66 -6.34 0.11
N TRP A 11 -2.82 -5.36 -0.21
CA TRP A 11 -1.36 -5.45 -0.08
C TRP A 11 -0.86 -4.46 0.97
N ASP A 12 -0.16 -4.97 1.97
CA ASP A 12 0.50 -4.14 2.98
C ASP A 12 1.90 -3.74 2.53
N MET A 13 2.14 -2.44 2.41
CA MET A 13 3.41 -1.87 1.95
C MET A 13 4.18 -1.25 3.13
N PRO A 14 5.15 -1.97 3.74
CA PRO A 14 5.99 -1.42 4.80
C PRO A 14 6.92 -0.33 4.26
N MET A 15 7.02 0.78 4.98
CA MET A 15 7.88 1.92 4.62
C MET A 15 8.71 2.37 5.83
N ALA A 16 10.02 2.53 5.63
CA ALA A 16 10.96 2.79 6.72
C ALA A 16 10.92 4.23 7.25
N TYR A 17 10.57 5.21 6.41
CA TYR A 17 10.61 6.63 6.75
C TYR A 17 9.28 7.12 7.35
N SER A 18 9.32 8.25 8.06
CA SER A 18 8.11 8.89 8.62
C SER A 18 7.07 9.19 7.55
N GLY A 19 5.80 9.30 7.93
CA GLY A 19 4.71 9.59 6.98
C GLY A 19 4.86 10.93 6.24
N SER A 20 5.54 11.91 6.85
CA SER A 20 5.84 13.21 6.25
C SER A 20 7.11 13.24 5.39
N ASN A 21 7.90 12.16 5.38
CA ASN A 21 9.06 12.06 4.50
C ASN A 21 8.58 11.87 3.05
N PHE A 22 9.28 12.50 2.10
CA PHE A 22 8.88 12.48 0.69
C PHE A 22 8.72 11.06 0.11
N HIS A 23 9.54 10.10 0.53
CA HIS A 23 9.38 8.70 0.09
C HIS A 23 8.05 8.10 0.52
N SER A 24 7.63 8.34 1.77
CA SER A 24 6.37 7.83 2.30
C SER A 24 5.16 8.51 1.65
N VAL A 25 5.26 9.81 1.38
CA VAL A 25 4.24 10.55 0.63
C VAL A 25 4.08 10.00 -0.78
N THR A 26 5.18 9.83 -1.52
CA THR A 26 5.16 9.23 -2.86
C THR A 26 4.64 7.78 -2.83
N GLY A 27 4.93 7.01 -1.79
CA GLY A 27 4.37 5.66 -1.62
C GLY A 27 2.85 5.67 -1.43
N ALA A 28 2.31 6.63 -0.66
CA ALA A 28 0.86 6.78 -0.51
C ALA A 28 0.18 7.22 -1.82
N GLU A 29 0.83 8.07 -2.61
CA GLU A 29 0.35 8.44 -3.95
C GLU A 29 0.36 7.24 -4.90
N PHE A 30 1.44 6.45 -4.90
CA PHE A 30 1.52 5.20 -5.65
C PHE A 30 0.38 4.24 -5.28
N ALA A 31 0.15 4.03 -3.98
CA ALA A 31 -0.94 3.19 -3.49
C ALA A 31 -2.30 3.65 -4.03
N LYS A 32 -2.57 4.96 -3.97
CA LYS A 32 -3.80 5.55 -4.53
C LYS A 32 -3.92 5.34 -6.04
N CYS A 33 -2.82 5.50 -6.78
CA CYS A 33 -2.78 5.29 -8.22
C CYS A 33 -3.08 3.84 -8.59
N VAL A 34 -2.56 2.87 -7.84
CA VAL A 34 -2.85 1.44 -8.06
C VAL A 34 -4.32 1.14 -7.77
N THR A 35 -4.86 1.58 -6.62
CA THR A 35 -6.27 1.36 -6.30
C THR A 35 -7.18 1.96 -7.36
N THR A 36 -6.91 3.18 -7.79
CA THR A 36 -7.72 3.84 -8.83
C THR A 36 -7.56 3.17 -10.19
N GLY A 37 -6.32 2.87 -10.59
CA GLY A 37 -5.99 2.30 -11.90
C GLY A 37 -6.48 0.86 -12.10
N THR A 38 -6.67 0.12 -11.00
CA THR A 38 -7.23 -1.24 -11.00
C THR A 38 -8.73 -1.26 -10.76
N GLY A 39 -9.40 -0.10 -10.71
CA GLY A 39 -10.84 -0.04 -10.41
C GLY A 39 -11.19 -0.57 -9.01
N GLY A 40 -10.24 -0.56 -8.08
CA GLY A 40 -10.40 -1.10 -6.73
C GLY A 40 -10.12 -2.60 -6.60
N GLU A 41 -9.66 -3.28 -7.65
CA GLU A 41 -9.28 -4.70 -7.55
C GLU A 41 -8.04 -4.92 -6.66
N ILE A 42 -7.13 -3.94 -6.61
CA ILE A 42 -5.96 -3.97 -5.72
C ILE A 42 -6.01 -2.75 -4.79
N GLU A 43 -5.99 -2.97 -3.49
CA GLU A 43 -5.86 -1.92 -2.48
C GLU A 43 -4.51 -2.03 -1.79
N ILE A 44 -3.67 -1.00 -1.90
CA ILE A 44 -2.40 -0.94 -1.19
C ILE A 44 -2.55 -0.10 0.08
N VAL A 45 -2.17 -0.66 1.23
CA VAL A 45 -2.13 0.04 2.52
C VAL A 45 -0.68 0.34 2.88
N THR A 46 -0.33 1.61 3.02
CA THR A 46 1.04 2.01 3.37
C THR A 46 1.25 2.05 4.89
N HIS A 47 2.41 1.55 5.34
CA HIS A 47 2.77 1.45 6.75
C HIS A 47 4.07 2.21 7.02
N PRO A 48 4.01 3.54 7.19
CA PRO A 48 5.19 4.36 7.39
C PRO A 48 5.81 4.20 8.78
N SER A 49 7.00 4.78 8.95
CA SER A 49 7.76 4.80 10.19
C SER A 49 8.17 3.41 10.69
N GLY A 50 8.25 2.43 9.78
CA GLY A 50 8.54 1.04 10.13
C GLY A 50 7.48 0.40 11.04
N SER A 51 6.22 0.85 10.96
CA SER A 51 5.14 0.39 11.85
C SER A 51 4.79 -1.09 11.67
N LEU A 52 4.94 -1.61 10.45
CA LEU A 52 4.69 -3.02 10.13
C LEU A 52 5.96 -3.86 10.25
N PHE A 53 7.04 -3.43 9.59
CA PHE A 53 8.36 -4.04 9.69
C PHE A 53 9.43 -2.97 9.89
N PRO A 54 10.44 -3.22 10.73
CA PRO A 54 11.60 -2.33 10.84
C PRO A 54 12.27 -2.18 9.47
N GLY A 55 12.81 -1.00 9.15
CA GLY A 55 13.39 -0.72 7.84
C GLY A 55 14.44 -1.72 7.36
N ALA A 56 15.27 -2.22 8.29
CA ALA A 56 16.29 -3.24 8.02
C ALA A 56 15.73 -4.63 7.68
N GLN A 57 14.43 -4.87 7.90
CA GLN A 57 13.76 -6.15 7.67
C GLN A 57 12.85 -6.16 6.45
N ILE A 58 12.66 -5.02 5.77
CA ILE A 58 11.73 -4.90 4.63
C ILE A 58 12.17 -5.76 3.43
N LYS A 59 13.48 -5.88 3.17
CA LYS A 59 14.03 -6.61 2.01
C LYS A 59 14.60 -8.00 2.36
N ARG A 60 14.08 -8.64 3.40
CA ARG A 60 14.56 -9.96 3.82
C ARG A 60 14.27 -11.05 2.80
#